data_AF-A0A946V9E0-F1
#
_entry.id   AF-A0A946V9E0-F1
#
_cell.length_a   1.000
_cell.length_b   1.000
_cell.length_c   1.000
_cell.angle_alpha   90.00
_cell.angle_beta   90.00
_cell.angle_gamma   90.00
#
_symmetry.space_group_name_H-M   'P 1'
#
loop_
_entity.id
_entity.type
_entity.pdbx_description
1 polymer ?
#
loop_
_entity_poly.entity_id
_entity_poly.type
_entity_poly.pdbx_seq_one_letter_code
_entity_poly.pdbx_strand_id
1 'polypeptide(L)' 'MADSENTGASDPDKERIPAMQRILDNPFLLLFLGVVMPTVFYVIWGIMEIVTIPIAK' A
#
# COMPACT_ATOMS: atom_id res chain seq x y z
N MET A 1 -22.33 53.32 10.36
CA MET A 1 -21.15 52.63 9.86
C MET A 1 -20.81 51.50 10.81
N ALA A 2 -21.15 50.28 10.43
CA ALA A 2 -20.58 49.08 11.03
C ALA A 2 -19.86 48.37 9.88
N ASP A 3 -18.56 48.60 9.80
CA ASP A 3 -17.67 47.94 8.87
C ASP A 3 -17.44 46.52 9.39
N SER A 4 -18.23 45.57 8.89
CA SER A 4 -17.95 44.14 9.02
C SER A 4 -17.19 43.67 7.78
N GLU A 5 -15.97 44.16 7.61
CA GLU A 5 -14.93 43.45 6.86
C GLU A 5 -14.10 42.64 7.83
N ASN A 6 -14.33 41.33 7.87
CA ASN A 6 -13.21 40.40 7.95
C ASN A 6 -13.62 39.07 7.34
N THR A 7 -13.43 38.98 6.03
CA THR A 7 -13.44 37.76 5.24
C THR A 7 -12.24 36.90 5.67
N GLY A 8 -12.38 36.21 6.79
CA GLY A 8 -11.42 35.21 7.26
C GLY A 8 -11.58 33.92 6.45
N ALA A 9 -11.28 33.96 5.17
CA ALA A 9 -11.09 32.78 4.34
C ALA A 9 -9.74 32.12 4.67
N SER A 10 -9.62 31.55 5.87
CA SER A 10 -8.61 30.55 6.15
C SER A 10 -9.24 29.18 5.89
N ASP A 11 -9.03 28.63 4.71
CA ASP A 11 -9.28 27.22 4.37
C ASP A 11 -8.31 26.39 5.23
N PRO A 12 -8.73 25.88 6.41
CA PRO A 12 -7.87 25.11 7.26
C PRO A 12 -7.86 23.71 6.67
N ASP A 13 -6.67 23.25 6.30
CA ASP A 13 -6.44 21.83 6.17
C ASP A 13 -7.11 21.19 4.94
N LYS A 14 -6.49 21.40 3.77
CA LYS A 14 -6.28 20.25 2.88
C LYS A 14 -5.45 19.23 3.64
N GLU A 15 -6.09 18.45 4.52
CA GLU A 15 -5.47 17.36 5.25
C GLU A 15 -4.79 16.46 4.23
N ARG A 16 -3.45 16.51 4.18
CA ARG A 16 -2.67 15.64 3.33
C ARG A 16 -2.88 14.22 3.85
N ILE A 17 -3.79 13.49 3.19
CA ILE A 17 -4.05 12.08 3.49
C ILE A 17 -2.69 11.36 3.58
N PRO A 18 -2.33 10.81 4.76
CA PRO A 18 -1.06 10.15 4.96
C PRO A 18 -0.84 9.04 3.93
N ALA A 19 0.40 8.91 3.43
CA ALA A 19 0.70 7.95 2.36
C ALA A 19 0.40 6.50 2.76
N MET A 20 0.61 6.17 4.04
CA MET A 20 0.27 4.87 4.61
C MET A 20 -1.24 4.60 4.57
N GLN A 21 -2.05 5.64 4.79
CA GLN A 21 -3.51 5.55 4.79
C GLN A 21 -4.01 5.25 3.37
N ARG A 22 -3.46 5.93 2.36
CA ARG A 22 -3.79 5.64 0.94
C ARG A 22 -3.47 4.21 0.50
N ILE A 23 -2.46 3.57 1.10
CA ILE A 23 -2.12 2.17 0.77
C ILE A 23 -3.15 1.22 1.37
N LEU A 24 -3.60 1.49 2.60
CA LEU A 24 -4.59 0.69 3.31
C LEU A 24 -6.04 0.99 2.87
N ASP A 25 -6.32 2.17 2.32
CA ASP A 25 -7.64 2.56 1.83
C ASP A 25 -7.94 1.98 0.43
N ASN A 26 -6.94 1.43 -0.26
CA ASN A 26 -7.09 0.85 -1.59
C ASN A 26 -7.27 -0.68 -1.51
N PRO A 27 -8.50 -1.21 -1.61
CA PRO A 27 -8.76 -2.65 -1.45
C PRO A 27 -8.03 -3.51 -2.49
N PHE A 28 -7.82 -3.00 -3.72
CA PHE A 28 -7.06 -3.71 -4.74
C PHE A 28 -5.57 -3.81 -4.43
N LEU A 29 -4.98 -2.80 -3.77
CA LEU A 29 -3.58 -2.82 -3.34
C LEU A 29 -3.39 -3.84 -2.21
N LEU A 30 -4.33 -3.88 -1.26
CA LEU A 30 -4.37 -4.89 -0.21
C LEU A 30 -4.59 -6.30 -0.76
N LEU A 31 -5.48 -6.47 -1.75
CA LEU A 31 -5.69 -7.75 -2.44
C LEU A 31 -4.41 -8.18 -3.16
N PHE A 32 -3.82 -7.27 -3.96
CA PHE A 32 -2.59 -7.54 -4.68
C PHE A 32 -1.48 -7.97 -3.73
N LEU A 33 -1.23 -7.21 -2.66
CA LEU A 33 -0.22 -7.57 -1.66
C LEU A 33 -0.56 -8.91 -0.98
N GLY A 34 -1.82 -9.15 -0.68
CA GLY A 34 -2.30 -10.38 -0.03
C GLY A 34 -2.14 -11.64 -0.89
N VAL A 35 -2.22 -11.54 -2.22
CA VAL A 35 -1.98 -12.67 -3.12
C VAL A 35 -0.51 -12.76 -3.51
N VAL A 36 0.12 -11.63 -3.83
CA VAL A 36 1.52 -11.60 -4.31
C VAL A 36 2.48 -12.06 -3.23
N MET A 37 2.27 -11.69 -1.97
CA MET A 37 3.11 -12.16 -0.86
C MET A 37 3.20 -13.70 -0.85
N PRO A 38 2.13 -14.47 -0.58
CA PRO A 38 2.22 -15.92 -0.53
C PRO A 38 2.68 -16.51 -1.86
N THR A 39 2.26 -15.97 -3.00
CA THR A 39 2.72 -16.47 -4.31
C THR A 39 4.24 -16.39 -4.46
N VAL A 40 4.85 -15.24 -4.16
CA VAL A 40 6.31 -15.10 -4.25
C VAL A 40 7.01 -16.01 -3.25
N PHE A 41 6.51 -16.10 -2.01
CA PHE A 41 7.03 -17.02 -1.00
C PHE A 41 7.03 -18.48 -1.50
N TYR A 42 5.89 -18.98 -2.00
CA TYR A 42 5.77 -20.34 -2.52
C TYR A 42 6.61 -20.59 -3.77
N VAL A 43 6.73 -19.59 -4.66
CA VAL A 43 7.59 -19.72 -5.84
C VAL A 43 9.05 -19.85 -5.44
N ILE A 44 9.55 -18.96 -4.57
CA ILE A 44 10.95 -19.03 -4.10
C ILE A 44 11.20 -20.35 -3.39
N TRP A 45 10.28 -20.75 -2.50
CA TRP A 45 10.40 -22.04 -1.81
C TRP A 45 10.41 -23.21 -2.80
N GLY A 46 9.50 -23.24 -3.77
CA GLY A 46 9.47 -24.29 -4.80
C GLY A 46 10.74 -24.34 -5.65
N ILE A 47 11.33 -23.19 -5.99
CA ILE A 47 12.61 -23.12 -6.69
C ILE A 47 13.73 -23.71 -5.82
N MET A 48 13.79 -23.32 -4.54
CA MET A 48 14.78 -23.86 -3.60
C MET A 48 14.67 -25.38 -3.50
N GLU A 49 13.45 -25.92 -3.39
CA GLU A 49 13.20 -27.37 -3.37
C GLU A 49 13.78 -28.03 -4.62
N ILE A 50 13.42 -27.54 -5.81
CA ILE A 50 13.85 -28.12 -7.10
C ILE A 50 15.38 -28.12 -7.23
N VAL A 51 16.06 -27.03 -6.85
CA VAL A 51 17.53 -26.93 -6.96
C VAL A 51 18.23 -27.88 -5.99
N THR A 52 17.61 -28.18 -4.85
CA THR A 52 18.17 -29.13 -3.87
C THR A 52 17.93 -30.59 -4.20
N ILE A 53 17.04 -30.91 -5.16
CA ILE A 53 16.82 -32.30 -5.58
C ILE A 53 18.08 -32.80 -6.30
N PRO A 54 18.77 -33.83 -5.76
CA PRO A 54 19.92 -34.39 -6.42
C PRO A 54 19.48 -35.10 -7.70
N ILE A 55 20.04 -34.71 -8.84
CA ILE A 55 19.82 -35.42 -10.10
C ILE A 55 20.52 -36.78 -9.98
N ALA A 56 19.72 -37.85 -10.00
CA ALA A 56 20.24 -39.21 -9.95
C ALA A 56 21.23 -39.46 -11.10
N LYS A 57 22.34 -40.11 -10.78
CA LYS A 57 23.47 -40.38 -11.67
C LYS A 57 23.18 -41.52 -12.64
#